data_AF-A0A6I3GNT8-F1
#
_entry.id   AF-A0A6I3GNT8-F1
#
_cell.length_a   1.000
_cell.length_b   1.000
_cell.length_c   1.000
_cell.angle_alpha   90.00
_cell.angle_beta   90.00
_cell.angle_gamma   90.00
#
_symmetry.space_group_name_H-M   'P 1'
#
loop_
_entity.id
_entity.type
_entity.pdbx_description
1 polymer ?
#
loop_
_entity_poly.entity_id
_entity_poly.type
_entity_poly.pdbx_seq_one_letter_code
_entity_poly.pdbx_strand_id
1 'polypeptide(L)' 'MTRTTDGVRVFDTTCTHQGCAVELAANQLVCLCHTTYFDRVNGEVQSGPATKPLLTYQVCESSGQILVTDKIYTLA' A
#
# COMPACT_ATOMS: atom_id res chain seq x y z
N MET A 1 -3.27 3.72 -3.39
CA MET A 1 -4.35 2.70 -3.57
C MET A 1 -4.12 1.94 -4.87
N THR A 2 -4.46 0.67 -4.93
CA THR A 2 -4.38 -0.17 -6.14
C THR A 2 -5.65 -1.04 -6.24
N ARG A 3 -5.95 -1.55 -7.43
CA ARG A 3 -7.06 -2.50 -7.64
C ARG A 3 -6.53 -3.84 -8.12
N THR A 4 -7.05 -4.91 -7.52
CA THR A 4 -6.72 -6.31 -7.79
C THR A 4 -7.99 -7.07 -8.17
N THR A 5 -7.87 -8.35 -8.50
CA THR A 5 -9.03 -9.24 -8.69
C THR A 5 -9.86 -9.39 -7.41
N ASP A 6 -9.21 -9.22 -6.26
CA ASP A 6 -9.78 -9.43 -4.94
C ASP A 6 -10.21 -8.09 -4.30
N GLY A 7 -10.40 -7.05 -5.11
CA GLY A 7 -10.82 -5.71 -4.68
C GLY A 7 -9.68 -4.70 -4.52
N VAL A 8 -10.01 -3.57 -3.88
CA VAL A 8 -9.08 -2.47 -3.60
C VAL A 8 -8.06 -2.85 -2.54
N ARG A 9 -6.86 -2.29 -2.66
CA ARG A 9 -5.81 -2.29 -1.64
C ARG A 9 -5.38 -0.86 -1.36
N VAL A 10 -5.18 -0.53 -0.09
CA VAL A 10 -4.78 0.82 0.34
C VAL A 10 -3.55 0.70 1.23
N PHE A 11 -2.53 1.47 0.89
CA PHE A 11 -1.24 1.48 1.56
C PHE A 11 -0.90 2.90 1.98
N ASP A 12 -0.12 3.03 3.05
CA ASP A 12 0.60 4.25 3.36
C ASP A 12 1.58 4.57 2.21
N THR A 13 1.61 5.83 1.79
CA THR A 13 2.47 6.31 0.71
C THR A 13 3.84 6.75 1.21
N THR A 14 4.19 6.45 2.45
CA THR A 14 5.47 6.74 3.09
C THR A 14 6.37 5.52 2.98
N CYS A 15 7.47 5.65 2.26
CA CYS A 15 8.45 4.60 2.08
C CYS A 15 9.05 4.21 3.43
N THR A 16 9.00 2.92 3.76
CA THR A 16 9.48 2.37 5.03
C THR A 16 10.99 2.40 5.21
N HIS A 17 11.75 2.80 4.18
CA HIS A 17 13.19 3.02 4.29
C HIS A 17 13.50 4.32 5.05
N GLN A 18 13.14 5.48 4.49
CA GLN A 18 13.49 6.81 5.04
C GLN A 18 12.37 7.85 4.88
N GLY A 19 11.15 7.43 4.58
CA GLY A 19 9.98 8.30 4.60
C GLY A 19 9.69 9.09 3.32
N CYS A 20 10.40 8.84 2.22
CA CYS A 20 10.05 9.41 0.92
C CYS A 20 8.65 8.98 0.45
N ALA A 21 8.04 9.76 -0.45
CA ALA A 21 6.79 9.36 -1.10
C ALA A 21 6.95 8.10 -1.95
N VAL A 22 5.92 7.26 -1.94
CA VAL A 22 5.74 6.08 -2.78
C VAL A 22 4.64 6.38 -3.80
N GLU A 23 4.93 6.10 -5.07
CA GLU A 23 4.05 6.35 -6.19
C GLU A 23 3.66 5.05 -6.90
N LEU A 24 2.56 5.06 -7.65
CA LEU A 24 2.21 3.95 -8.52
C LEU A 24 2.79 4.21 -9.93
N ALA A 25 3.80 3.43 -10.32
CA ALA A 25 4.41 3.51 -11.64
C ALA A 25 4.13 2.22 -12.42
N ALA A 26 3.46 2.33 -13.56
CA ALA A 26 2.96 1.20 -14.35
C ALA A 26 2.16 0.22 -13.48
N ASN A 27 2.77 -0.91 -13.11
CA ASN A 27 2.14 -1.95 -12.29
C ASN A 27 2.94 -2.25 -11.00
N GLN A 28 3.67 -1.27 -10.47
CA GLN A 28 4.43 -1.41 -9.22
C GLN A 28 4.30 -0.15 -8.36
N LEU A 29 4.38 -0.33 -7.05
CA LEU A 29 4.55 0.77 -6.11
C LEU A 29 6.05 1.06 -5.99
N VAL A 30 6.48 2.30 -6.19
CA VAL A 30 7.89 2.66 -6.26
C VAL A 30 8.20 3.90 -5.43
N CYS A 31 9.30 3.85 -4.68
CA CYS A 31 9.94 5.01 -4.09
C CYS A 31 11.17 5.36 -4.93
N LEU A 32 11.16 6.55 -5.55
CA LEU A 32 12.20 6.99 -6.48
C LEU A 32 13.48 7.50 -5.80
N CYS A 33 13.50 7.71 -4.48
CA CYS A 33 14.69 8.17 -3.77
C CYS A 33 15.88 7.20 -3.89
N HIS A 34 15.61 5.91 -3.73
CA HIS A 34 16.62 4.83 -3.78
C HIS A 34 16.06 3.57 -4.45
N THR A 35 15.09 3.77 -5.36
CA THR A 35 14.46 2.71 -6.17
C THR A 35 13.98 1.52 -5.35
N THR A 36 13.25 1.77 -4.26
CA THR A 36 12.54 0.68 -3.56
C THR A 36 11.27 0.37 -4.30
N TYR A 37 11.07 -0.91 -4.64
CA TYR A 37 9.84 -1.39 -5.25
C TYR A 37 9.06 -2.20 -4.23
N PHE A 38 7.77 -1.95 -4.16
CA PHE A 38 6.82 -2.68 -3.35
C PHE A 38 5.79 -3.36 -4.25
N ASP A 39 5.35 -4.54 -3.82
CA ASP A 39 4.29 -5.29 -4.46
C ASP A 39 2.96 -4.54 -4.32
N ARG A 40 2.24 -4.40 -5.44
CA ARG A 40 0.99 -3.62 -5.48
C ARG A 40 -0.22 -4.33 -4.86
N VAL A 41 -0.10 -5.61 -4.54
CA VAL A 41 -1.17 -6.48 -4.00
C VAL A 41 -1.08 -6.55 -2.48
N ASN A 42 0.12 -6.75 -1.93
CA ASN A 42 0.32 -6.94 -0.49
C ASN A 42 1.25 -5.90 0.16
N GLY A 43 1.90 -5.02 -0.61
CA GLY A 43 2.79 -3.99 -0.08
C GLY A 43 4.18 -4.48 0.32
N GLU A 44 4.50 -5.76 0.08
CA GLU A 44 5.80 -6.35 0.40
C GLU A 44 6.93 -5.73 -0.40
N VAL A 45 8.13 -5.68 0.19
CA VAL A 45 9.31 -5.19 -0.52
C VAL A 45 9.72 -6.21 -1.58
N GLN A 46 9.83 -5.77 -2.82
CA GLN A 46 10.33 -6.59 -3.93
C GLN A 46 11.81 -6.32 -4.22
N SER A 47 12.28 -5.09 -4.04
CA SER A 47 13.70 -4.74 -4.19
C SER A 47 14.02 -3.35 -3.60
N GLY A 48 15.32 -3.05 -3.51
CA GLY A 48 15.83 -1.79 -2.95
C GLY A 48 16.13 -1.90 -1.44
N PRO A 49 16.45 -0.76 -0.79
CA PRO A 49 16.96 -0.75 0.58
C PRO A 49 15.91 -0.87 1.70
N ALA A 50 14.61 -0.73 1.41
CA ALA A 50 13.60 -0.97 2.44
C ALA A 50 13.61 -2.44 2.89
N THR A 51 13.34 -2.68 4.16
CA THR A 51 13.29 -4.04 4.74
C THR A 51 11.93 -4.36 5.37
N LYS A 52 10.95 -3.46 5.27
CA LYS A 52 9.61 -3.59 5.83
C LYS A 52 8.56 -3.31 4.75
N PRO A 53 7.43 -4.05 4.74
CA PRO A 53 6.33 -3.77 3.82
C PRO A 53 5.70 -2.41 4.09
N LEU A 54 4.97 -1.88 3.12
CA LEU A 54 4.13 -0.70 3.34
C LEU A 54 3.02 -1.03 4.36
N LEU A 55 2.73 -0.07 5.23
CA LEU A 55 1.56 -0.17 6.10
C LEU A 55 0.30 -0.28 5.23
N THR A 56 -0.55 -1.25 5.54
CA THR A 56 -1.82 -1.48 4.83
C THR A 56 -2.98 -0.98 5.69
N TYR A 57 -3.93 -0.30 5.06
CA TYR A 57 -5.17 0.14 5.70
C TYR A 57 -6.32 -0.82 5.40
N GLN A 58 -7.26 -0.94 6.33
CA GLN A 58 -8.50 -1.66 6.06
C GLN A 58 -9.36 -0.85 5.11
N VAL A 59 -10.01 -1.56 4.20
CA VAL A 59 -10.83 -0.98 3.15
C VAL A 59 -12.16 -1.69 3.06
N CYS A 60 -13.23 -0.90 2.93
CA CYS A 60 -14.56 -1.39 2.63
C CYS A 60 -15.08 -0.68 1.37
N GLU A 61 -15.46 -1.46 0.36
CA GLU A 61 -16.13 -0.96 -0.85
C GLU A 61 -17.64 -1.10 -0.66
N SER A 62 -18.36 0.02 -0.58
CA SER A 62 -19.81 0.01 -0.36
C SER A 62 -20.49 1.18 -1.06
N SER A 63 -21.57 0.92 -1.78
CA SER A 63 -22.42 1.95 -2.43
C SER A 63 -21.64 2.96 -3.28
N GLY A 64 -20.64 2.50 -4.04
CA GLY A 64 -19.80 3.37 -4.88
C GLY A 64 -18.76 4.18 -4.11
N GLN A 65 -18.57 3.92 -2.82
CA GLN A 65 -17.60 4.57 -1.95
C GLN A 65 -16.51 3.59 -1.51
N ILE A 66 -15.32 4.13 -1.24
CA ILE A 66 -14.21 3.42 -0.61
C ILE A 66 -14.01 4.05 0.76
N LEU A 67 -14.33 3.30 1.81
CA LEU A 67 -14.02 3.69 3.18
C LEU A 67 -12.65 3.12 3.56
N VAL A 68 -11.77 3.97 4.09
CA VAL A 68 -10.44 3.59 4.55
C VAL A 68 -10.35 3.87 6.04
N THR A 69 -9.86 2.91 6.82
CA THR A 69 -9.66 3.06 8.27
C THR A 69 -8.29 2.55 8.69
N ASP A 70 -7.65 3.31 9.59
CA ASP A 70 -6.44 2.95 10.32
C ASP A 70 -6.73 2.13 11.59
N LYS A 71 -8.01 2.06 11.98
CA LYS A 71 -8.48 1.32 13.15
C LYS A 71 -9.33 0.13 12.75
N ILE A 72 -8.99 -1.02 13.30
CA ILE A 72 -9.73 -2.27 13.14
C ILE A 72 -10.47 -2.54 14.45
N TYR A 73 -11.78 -2.70 14.36
CA TYR A 73 -12.60 -3.14 15.48
C TYR A 73 -13.19 -4.50 15.12
N THR A 74 -12.88 -5.51 15.93
CA THR A 74 -13.47 -6.84 15.80
C THR A 74 -14.70 -6.89 16.68
N LEU A 75 -15.85 -7.22 16.10
CA LEU A 75 -17.05 -7.53 16.87
C LEU A 75 -16.89 -8.94 17.45
N ALA A 76 -17.25 -9.10 18.73
CA ALA A 76 -17.32 -10.39 19.40
C ALA A 76 -18.52 -11.21 18.91
#